data_AF-A0A1A8FH71-F1
#
_entry.id   AF-A0A1A8FH71-F1
#
_cell.length_a   1.000
_cell.length_b   1.000
_cell.length_c   1.000
_cell.angle_alpha   90.00
_cell.angle_beta   90.00
_cell.angle_gamma   90.00
#
_symmetry.space_group_name_H-M   'P 1'
#
loop_
_entity.id
_entity.type
_entity.pdbx_description
1 polymer ?
#
loop_
_entity_poly.entity_id
_entity_poly.type
_entity_poly.pdbx_seq_one_letter_code
_entity_poly.pdbx_strand_id
1 'polypeptide(L)'
;GSGDKSGGDSSSFNTADQLHTCNWIRSHLEEHSDTCLPKQDVYETYKRYCENLQHRPLSAANFGKIIRDIFPNIKARRLGGRGQSKYCYS
;
A
#
# COMPACT_ATOMS: atom_id res chain seq x y z
N GLY A 1 7.38 -18.32 -20.39
CA GLY A 1 7.46 -19.05 -19.13
C GLY A 1 8.43 -18.36 -18.20
N SER A 2 8.21 -18.55 -16.91
CA SER A 2 9.15 -18.31 -15.81
C SER A 2 9.14 -16.90 -15.21
N GLY A 3 8.61 -16.81 -13.99
CA GLY A 3 8.84 -15.66 -13.15
C GLY A 3 8.08 -15.55 -11.83
N ASP A 4 7.40 -16.59 -11.35
CA ASP A 4 6.75 -16.61 -10.04
C ASP A 4 7.79 -16.47 -8.92
N LYS A 5 8.08 -15.24 -8.52
CA LYS A 5 8.84 -14.95 -7.30
C LYS A 5 7.86 -14.85 -6.14
N SER A 6 7.49 -16.03 -5.63
CA SER A 6 7.10 -16.25 -4.25
C SER A 6 8.19 -15.68 -3.34
N GLY A 7 7.98 -14.45 -2.87
CA GLY A 7 8.85 -13.76 -1.91
C GLY A 7 8.12 -13.65 -0.58
N GLY A 8 7.92 -14.80 0.07
CA GLY A 8 7.48 -14.89 1.45
C GLY A 8 8.56 -14.34 2.38
N ASP A 9 8.65 -13.02 2.44
CA ASP A 9 9.31 -12.37 3.55
C ASP A 9 8.22 -12.19 4.62
N SER A 10 8.09 -13.12 5.54
CA SER A 10 7.30 -12.88 6.76
C SER A 10 8.12 -11.97 7.65
N SER A 11 8.25 -10.68 7.29
CA SER A 11 8.74 -9.66 8.20
C SER A 11 7.71 -9.58 9.31
N SER A 12 7.94 -10.25 10.44
CA SER A 12 7.02 -10.30 11.57
C SER A 12 6.88 -8.92 12.20
N PHE A 13 5.99 -8.09 11.65
CA PHE A 13 5.39 -6.97 12.37
C PHE A 13 4.17 -7.48 13.15
N ASN A 14 3.76 -6.74 14.17
CA ASN A 14 2.70 -7.13 15.09
C ASN A 14 1.42 -7.52 14.31
N THR A 15 0.89 -8.73 14.57
CA THR A 15 -0.31 -9.26 13.92
C THR A 15 -1.52 -8.34 14.08
N ALA A 16 -1.63 -7.64 15.20
CA ALA A 16 -2.69 -6.67 15.43
C ALA A 16 -2.59 -5.43 14.50
N ASP A 17 -1.37 -4.94 14.27
CA ASP A 17 -1.12 -3.80 13.38
C ASP A 17 -1.32 -4.21 11.91
N GLN A 18 -0.96 -5.45 11.55
CA GLN A 18 -1.25 -6.03 10.25
C GLN A 18 -2.76 -6.07 10.00
N LEU A 19 -3.53 -6.62 10.95
CA LEU A 19 -4.98 -6.78 10.80
C LEU A 19 -5.67 -5.42 10.65
N HIS A 20 -5.32 -4.43 11.49
CA HIS A 20 -5.84 -3.07 11.37
C HIS A 20 -5.55 -2.46 10.00
N THR A 21 -4.31 -2.59 9.54
CA THR A 21 -3.89 -2.07 8.23
C THR A 21 -4.64 -2.75 7.09
N CYS A 22 -4.78 -4.08 7.15
CA CYS A 22 -5.57 -4.86 6.19
C CYS A 22 -7.03 -4.40 6.14
N ASN A 23 -7.66 -4.19 7.30
CA ASN A 23 -9.04 -3.75 7.40
C ASN A 23 -9.23 -2.34 6.84
N TRP A 24 -8.29 -1.42 7.12
CA TRP A 24 -8.31 -0.08 6.56
C TRP A 24 -8.19 -0.12 5.03
N ILE A 25 -7.22 -0.86 4.50
CA ILE A 25 -7.01 -1.01 3.05
C ILE A 25 -8.27 -1.52 2.36
N ARG A 26 -8.87 -2.62 2.86
CA ARG A 26 -10.07 -3.20 2.26
C ARG A 26 -11.33 -2.33 2.35
N SER A 27 -11.39 -1.41 3.31
CA SER A 27 -12.53 -0.51 3.48
C SER A 27 -12.40 0.80 2.73
N HIS A 28 -11.18 1.24 2.40
CA HIS A 28 -10.93 2.57 1.82
C HIS A 28 -10.41 2.52 0.38
N LEU A 29 -9.94 1.37 -0.10
CA LEU A 29 -9.37 1.21 -1.43
C LEU A 29 -10.09 0.11 -2.19
N GLU A 30 -10.18 0.30 -3.51
CA GLU A 30 -10.68 -0.70 -4.47
C GLU A 30 -9.72 -0.76 -5.67
N GLU A 31 -9.63 -1.94 -6.30
CA GLU A 31 -8.83 -2.13 -7.51
C GLU A 31 -9.65 -1.67 -8.72
N HIS A 32 -9.08 -0.76 -9.52
CA HIS A 32 -9.72 -0.26 -10.74
C HIS A 32 -8.66 0.10 -11.80
N SER A 33 -8.81 -0.44 -13.01
CA SER A 33 -7.79 -0.39 -14.08
C SER A 33 -7.46 1.03 -14.58
N ASP A 34 -8.40 1.95 -14.40
CA ASP A 34 -8.32 3.31 -14.94
C ASP A 34 -7.86 4.34 -13.89
N THR A 35 -7.50 3.87 -12.69
CA THR A 35 -7.15 4.75 -11.57
C THR A 35 -5.64 4.80 -11.36
N CYS A 36 -5.09 5.97 -11.06
CA CYS A 36 -3.70 6.13 -10.63
C CYS A 36 -3.70 6.87 -9.31
N LEU A 37 -3.68 6.11 -8.21
CA LEU A 37 -3.68 6.68 -6.87
C LEU A 37 -2.23 6.95 -6.43
N PRO A 38 -1.85 8.21 -6.15
CA PRO A 38 -0.50 8.52 -5.68
C PRO A 38 -0.20 7.80 -4.37
N LYS A 39 0.89 7.00 -4.34
CA LYS A 39 1.25 6.18 -3.16
C LYS A 39 1.42 7.02 -1.89
N GLN A 40 1.92 8.25 -2.05
CA GLN A 40 2.11 9.19 -0.95
C GLN A 40 0.78 9.61 -0.33
N ASP A 41 -0.21 9.96 -1.15
CA ASP A 41 -1.51 10.43 -0.68
C ASP A 41 -2.28 9.30 0.03
N VAL A 42 -2.21 8.08 -0.51
CA VAL A 42 -2.79 6.89 0.13
C VAL A 42 -2.15 6.63 1.49
N TYR A 43 -0.82 6.64 1.58
CA TYR A 43 -0.13 6.40 2.85
C TYR A 43 -0.33 7.54 3.87
N GLU A 44 -0.43 8.78 3.41
CA GLU A 44 -0.73 9.93 4.27
C GLU A 44 -2.14 9.81 4.89
N THR A 45 -3.12 9.37 4.10
CA THR A 45 -4.49 9.13 4.57
C THR A 45 -4.52 8.02 5.63
N TYR A 46 -3.79 6.93 5.40
CA TYR A 46 -3.62 5.84 6.39
C TYR A 46 -2.93 6.32 7.68
N LYS A 47 -1.88 7.16 7.58
CA LYS A 47 -1.19 7.70 8.76
C LYS A 47 -2.14 8.53 9.63
N ARG A 48 -2.92 9.43 9.02
CA ARG A 48 -3.93 10.23 9.74
C ARG A 48 -4.98 9.35 10.41
N TYR A 49 -5.42 8.28 9.75
CA TYR A 49 -6.33 7.31 10.34
C TYR A 49 -5.72 6.65 11.60
N CYS A 50 -4.44 6.26 11.56
CA CYS A 50 -3.75 5.69 12.71
C CYS A 50 -3.62 6.70 13.85
N GLU A 51 -3.24 7.94 13.54
CA GLU A 51 -3.09 9.04 14.51
C GLU A 51 -4.42 9.33 15.24
N ASN A 52 -5.53 9.37 14.49
CA ASN A 52 -6.87 9.58 15.07
C ASN A 52 -7.30 8.49 16.04
N LEU A 53 -6.80 7.26 15.87
CA LEU A 53 -7.06 6.14 16.77
C LEU A 53 -5.98 6.01 17.86
N GLN A 54 -4.97 6.88 17.89
CA GLN A 54 -3.79 6.78 18.75
C GLN A 54 -2.96 5.50 18.52
N HIS A 55 -3.02 4.95 17.31
CA HIS A 55 -2.21 3.81 16.88
C HIS A 55 -0.95 4.27 16.14
N ARG A 56 0.11 3.47 16.24
CA ARG A 56 1.33 3.69 15.47
C ARG A 56 1.13 3.16 14.04
N PRO A 57 1.31 3.99 13.00
CA PRO A 57 1.23 3.50 11.63
C PRO A 57 2.42 2.58 11.30
N LEU A 58 2.18 1.59 10.45
CA LEU A 58 3.26 0.82 9.82
C LEU A 58 4.13 1.72 8.95
N SER A 59 5.37 1.33 8.70
CA SER A 59 6.24 2.01 7.74
C SER A 59 5.64 1.97 6.33
N ALA A 60 5.96 2.96 5.50
CA ALA A 60 5.49 3.02 4.10
C ALA A 60 5.85 1.74 3.31
N ALA A 61 6.99 1.13 3.62
CA ALA A 61 7.42 -0.13 3.00
C ALA A 61 6.52 -1.31 3.40
N ASN A 62 6.22 -1.46 4.69
CA ASN A 62 5.34 -2.53 5.19
C ASN A 62 3.90 -2.32 4.74
N PHE A 63 3.42 -1.08 4.74
CA PHE A 63 2.11 -0.74 4.20
C PHE A 63 2.00 -1.11 2.70
N GLY A 64 3.02 -0.76 1.90
CA GLY A 64 3.08 -1.13 0.48
C GLY A 64 3.23 -2.64 0.23
N LYS A 65 3.68 -3.41 1.22
CA LYS A 65 3.69 -4.88 1.17
C LYS A 65 2.27 -5.42 1.35
N ILE A 66 1.57 -4.99 2.40
CA ILE A 66 0.18 -5.41 2.66
C ILE A 66 -0.75 -5.01 1.50
N ILE A 67 -0.58 -3.82 0.93
CA ILE A 67 -1.35 -3.42 -0.26
C ILE A 67 -1.17 -4.41 -1.42
N ARG A 68 0.06 -4.88 -1.67
CA ARG A 68 0.33 -5.88 -2.73
C ARG A 68 -0.19 -7.27 -2.39
N ASP A 69 -0.25 -7.61 -1.11
CA ASP A 69 -0.85 -8.87 -0.65
C ASP A 69 -2.38 -8.86 -0.81
N ILE A 70 -3.02 -7.69 -0.67
CA ILE A 70 -4.48 -7.52 -0.82
C ILE A 70 -4.88 -7.32 -2.29
N PHE A 71 -4.13 -6.51 -3.03
CA PHE A 71 -4.37 -6.22 -4.44
C PHE A 71 -3.17 -6.67 -5.29
N PRO A 72 -3.03 -7.98 -5.57
CA PRO A 72 -1.86 -8.54 -6.22
C PRO A 72 -1.70 -8.10 -7.68
N ASN A 73 -2.77 -7.60 -8.32
CA ASN A 73 -2.73 -7.20 -9.72
C ASN A 73 -2.28 -5.75 -9.95
N ILE A 74 -2.18 -4.95 -8.88
CA ILE A 74 -1.76 -3.55 -9.01
C ILE A 74 -0.31 -3.48 -9.49
N LYS A 75 -0.07 -2.57 -10.42
CA LYS A 75 1.22 -2.29 -11.01
C LYS A 75 1.76 -0.97 -10.44
N ALA A 76 3.08 -0.91 -10.32
CA ALA A 76 3.74 0.36 -10.04
C ALA A 76 3.78 1.20 -11.32
N ARG A 77 3.13 2.36 -11.31
CA ARG A 77 3.21 3.34 -12.40
C ARG A 77 3.86 4.62 -11.91
N ARG A 78 4.71 5.22 -12.73
CA ARG A 78 5.32 6.53 -12.46
C ARG A 78 4.68 7.56 -13.39
N LEU A 79 4.06 8.59 -12.80
CA LEU A 79 3.43 9.69 -13.53
C LEU A 79 4.21 10.99 -13.35
N GLY A 80 4.08 11.91 -14.31
CA GLY A 80 4.66 13.25 -14.25
C GLY A 80 5.92 13.43 -15.09
N GLY A 81 6.20 14.67 -15.47
CA GLY A 81 7.38 15.05 -16.25
C GLY A 81 8.69 15.04 -15.44
N ARG A 82 9.78 15.45 -16.10
CA ARG A 82 11.12 15.55 -15.47
C ARG A 82 11.04 16.44 -14.21
N GLY A 83 11.40 15.88 -13.06
CA GLY A 83 11.42 16.59 -11.77
C GLY A 83 10.10 16.60 -10.98
N GLN A 84 9.00 16.08 -11.54
CA GLN A 84 7.68 16.04 -10.89
C GLN A 84 7.11 14.62 -10.82
N SER A 85 7.99 13.61 -10.88
CA SER A 85 7.58 12.22 -10.94
C SER A 85 6.96 11.74 -9.61
N LYS A 86 5.74 11.21 -9.68
CA LYS A 86 5.03 10.56 -8.57
C LYS A 86 4.85 9.07 -8.85
N TYR A 87 4.94 8.26 -7.80
CA TYR A 87 4.63 6.83 -7.88
C TYR A 87 3.15 6.62 -7.55
N CYS A 88 2.45 5.85 -8.38
CA CYS A 88 1.06 5.43 -8.15
C CYS A 88 0.94 3.93 -7.90
N TYR A 89 -0.20 3.55 -7.31
CA TYR A 89 -0.86 2.27 -7.55
C TYR A 89 -1.78 2.41 -8.79
N SER A 90 -1.67 1.49 -9.75
CA SER A 90 -2.45 1.45 -11.00
C SER A 90 -2.77 0.04 -11.45
#